data_AF-A0A3D3PAZ9-F1
#
_entry.id   AF-A0A3D3PAZ9-F1
#
_cell.length_a   1.000
_cell.length_b   1.000
_cell.length_c   1.000
_cell.angle_alpha   90.00
_cell.angle_beta   90.00
_cell.angle_gamma   90.00
#
_symmetry.space_group_name_H-M   'P 1'
#
loop_
_entity.id
_entity.type
_entity.pdbx_description
1 polymer ?
#
loop_
_entity_poly.entity_id
_entity_poly.type
_entity_poly.pdbx_seq_one_letter_code
_entity_poly.pdbx_strand_id
1 'polypeptide(L)'
;PSNKMMVATDGILLLAPRPVKNKNERNLPIDLFFTSLAEVHQSYAIGVVLSGTASDGTLGLKAIKDQGGITFAQDEESAAYEGMPHSAIQAGIVDFILPPESIPEKLLEVTKIINVNGADEAYLPLEDEEVFRQIIALLRIRKGTDFTYYKQTTIRRRILRRMALNKNEESAAYLKYLRENKPEQDLLYQDLLIQVTSFFRDHKSFDNLCETVFPLIVKNK
;
A
#
# COMPACT_ATOMS: atom_id res chain seq x y z
N PRO A 1 22.20 -2.09 -7.24
CA PRO A 1 23.52 -2.33 -7.90
C PRO A 1 23.45 -3.56 -8.78
N SER A 2 24.26 -3.62 -9.84
CA SER A 2 24.28 -4.80 -10.71
C SER A 2 24.62 -6.07 -9.92
N ASN A 3 23.98 -7.18 -10.29
CA ASN A 3 24.12 -8.51 -9.68
C ASN A 3 23.83 -8.59 -8.16
N LYS A 4 23.05 -7.64 -7.62
CA LYS A 4 22.57 -7.65 -6.24
C LYS A 4 21.06 -7.48 -6.19
N MET A 5 20.44 -8.07 -5.19
CA MET A 5 19.06 -7.78 -4.79
C MET A 5 19.09 -6.68 -3.74
N MET A 6 18.10 -5.78 -3.79
CA MET A 6 17.94 -4.71 -2.82
C MET A 6 16.63 -4.91 -2.07
N VAL A 7 16.66 -4.76 -0.75
CA VAL A 7 15.49 -4.76 0.12
C VAL A 7 15.58 -3.61 1.12
N ALA A 8 14.44 -3.10 1.57
CA ALA A 8 14.35 -2.18 2.69
C ALA A 8 14.12 -2.96 3.99
N THR A 9 14.83 -2.62 5.05
CA THR A 9 14.65 -3.21 6.39
C THR A 9 15.01 -2.15 7.43
N ASP A 10 14.19 -1.94 8.45
CA ASP A 10 14.44 -0.98 9.55
C ASP A 10 14.87 0.43 9.09
N GLY A 11 14.34 0.89 7.96
CA GLY A 11 14.67 2.20 7.36
C GLY A 11 16.03 2.27 6.65
N ILE A 12 16.75 1.16 6.52
CA ILE A 12 18.00 1.06 5.75
C ILE A 12 17.82 0.21 4.49
N LEU A 13 18.65 0.47 3.48
CA LEU A 13 18.71 -0.33 2.26
C LEU A 13 19.77 -1.42 2.39
N LEU A 14 19.33 -2.67 2.34
CA LEU A 14 20.21 -3.84 2.39
C LEU A 14 20.42 -4.41 1.00
N LEU A 15 21.65 -4.89 0.75
CA LEU A 15 22.04 -5.51 -0.49
C LEU A 15 22.44 -6.96 -0.25
N ALA A 16 21.76 -7.88 -0.92
CA ALA A 16 22.09 -9.29 -0.91
C ALA A 16 22.65 -9.71 -2.28
N PRO A 17 23.52 -10.74 -2.35
CA PRO A 17 23.88 -11.37 -3.61
C PRO A 17 22.62 -11.85 -4.34
N ARG A 18 22.61 -11.74 -5.67
CA ARG A 18 21.52 -12.32 -6.47
C ARG A 18 21.56 -13.85 -6.32
N PRO A 19 20.45 -14.52 -5.98
CA PRO A 19 20.43 -15.96 -5.87
C PRO A 19 20.77 -16.61 -7.21
N VAL A 20 21.44 -17.77 -7.15
CA VAL A 20 21.81 -18.53 -8.35
C VAL A 20 20.52 -18.93 -9.07
N LYS A 21 20.46 -18.69 -10.39
CA LYS A 21 19.28 -19.00 -11.21
C LYS A 21 18.94 -20.49 -11.12
N ASN A 22 17.89 -20.83 -10.37
CA ASN A 22 17.20 -22.10 -10.51
C ASN A 22 16.30 -22.04 -11.75
N LYS A 23 16.16 -23.15 -12.49
CA LYS A 23 15.41 -23.19 -13.77
C LYS A 23 13.94 -22.75 -13.66
N ASN A 24 13.37 -22.74 -12.45
CA ASN A 24 11.95 -22.46 -12.21
C ASN A 24 11.67 -21.12 -11.48
N GLU A 25 12.68 -20.38 -11.05
CA GLU A 25 12.47 -19.15 -10.28
C GLU A 25 12.62 -17.91 -11.16
N ARG A 26 11.52 -17.16 -11.31
CA ARG A 26 11.56 -15.82 -11.90
C ARG A 26 12.20 -14.87 -10.90
N ASN A 27 13.29 -14.25 -11.29
CA ASN A 27 13.95 -13.26 -10.46
C ASN A 27 13.29 -11.89 -10.69
N LEU A 28 12.41 -11.50 -9.77
CA LEU A 28 11.59 -10.27 -9.78
C LEU A 28 12.09 -9.26 -8.73
N PRO A 29 13.22 -8.55 -8.99
CA PRO A 29 13.83 -7.66 -8.03
C PRO A 29 12.98 -6.44 -7.67
N ILE A 30 12.15 -5.94 -8.60
CA ILE A 30 11.30 -4.79 -8.32
C ILE A 30 10.18 -5.20 -7.37
N ASP A 31 9.52 -6.35 -7.63
CA ASP A 31 8.53 -6.91 -6.71
C ASP A 31 9.11 -7.15 -5.31
N LEU A 32 10.31 -7.73 -5.22
CA LEU A 32 10.98 -7.97 -3.94
C LEU A 32 11.24 -6.66 -3.19
N PHE A 33 11.83 -5.68 -3.89
CA PHE A 33 12.15 -4.38 -3.29
C PHE A 33 10.89 -3.66 -2.82
N PHE A 34 9.88 -3.53 -3.67
CA PHE A 34 8.62 -2.86 -3.32
C PHE A 34 7.87 -3.57 -2.21
N THR A 35 7.89 -4.91 -2.17
CA THR A 35 7.31 -5.65 -1.05
C THR A 35 8.01 -5.28 0.26
N SER A 36 9.34 -5.35 0.31
CA SER A 36 10.10 -4.96 1.52
C SER A 36 9.88 -3.48 1.90
N LEU A 37 9.75 -2.59 0.91
CA LEU A 37 9.47 -1.18 1.12
C LEU A 37 8.08 -0.97 1.74
N ALA A 38 7.07 -1.68 1.26
CA ALA A 38 5.71 -1.64 1.79
C ALA A 38 5.65 -2.16 3.23
N GLU A 39 6.42 -3.19 3.56
CA GLU A 39 6.47 -3.75 4.91
C GLU A 39 7.06 -2.78 5.93
N VAL A 40 8.14 -2.08 5.56
CA VAL A 40 8.85 -1.15 6.44
C VAL A 40 8.15 0.19 6.54
N HIS A 41 7.77 0.78 5.40
CA HIS A 41 7.26 2.16 5.34
C HIS A 41 5.73 2.26 5.32
N GLN A 42 5.02 1.15 5.10
CA GLN A 42 3.56 1.09 5.10
C GLN A 42 2.95 2.20 4.23
N SER A 43 2.09 3.04 4.82
CA SER A 43 1.42 4.16 4.16
C SER A 43 2.33 5.27 3.64
N TYR A 44 3.59 5.29 4.08
CA TYR A 44 4.59 6.23 3.57
C TYR A 44 5.31 5.73 2.32
N ALA A 45 5.09 4.47 1.92
CA ALA A 45 5.67 3.94 0.70
C ALA A 45 4.98 4.53 -0.54
N ILE A 46 5.76 5.01 -1.49
CA ILE A 46 5.28 5.37 -2.83
C ILE A 46 6.04 4.55 -3.85
N GLY A 47 5.31 3.78 -4.66
CA GLY A 47 5.87 2.95 -5.72
C GLY A 47 5.59 3.55 -7.09
N VAL A 48 6.59 3.57 -7.96
CA VAL A 48 6.47 4.05 -9.35
C VAL A 48 7.02 2.98 -10.28
N VAL A 49 6.16 2.44 -11.16
CA VAL A 49 6.58 1.54 -12.23
C VAL A 49 6.68 2.34 -13.53
N LEU A 50 7.87 2.35 -14.13
CA LEU A 50 8.12 2.98 -15.41
C LEU A 50 8.18 1.94 -16.53
N SER A 51 8.45 2.41 -17.74
CA SER A 51 8.60 1.57 -18.93
C SER A 51 9.60 0.43 -18.74
N GLY A 52 9.21 -0.75 -19.22
CA GLY A 52 10.06 -1.94 -19.27
C GLY A 52 9.24 -3.18 -19.62
N THR A 53 9.91 -4.33 -19.61
CA THR A 53 9.35 -5.58 -20.12
C THR A 53 8.87 -6.50 -18.99
N ALA A 54 7.92 -7.40 -19.29
CA ALA A 54 7.32 -8.34 -18.34
C ALA A 54 6.48 -7.66 -17.23
N SER A 55 6.39 -8.28 -16.06
CA SER A 55 5.42 -7.91 -15.01
C SER A 55 6.09 -7.57 -13.66
N ASP A 56 7.41 -7.38 -13.64
CA ASP A 56 8.16 -7.10 -12.41
C ASP A 56 7.80 -5.71 -11.88
N GLY A 57 7.28 -5.66 -10.66
CA GLY A 57 6.74 -4.46 -10.02
C GLY A 57 5.23 -4.50 -9.79
N THR A 58 4.48 -5.37 -10.49
CA THR A 58 3.01 -5.48 -10.29
C THR A 58 2.66 -5.99 -8.89
N LEU A 59 3.30 -7.06 -8.42
CA LEU A 59 3.02 -7.62 -7.09
C LEU A 59 3.58 -6.71 -5.99
N GLY A 60 4.70 -6.06 -6.25
CA GLY A 60 5.30 -5.07 -5.38
C GLY A 60 4.41 -3.84 -5.18
N LEU A 61 3.88 -3.27 -6.26
CA LEU A 61 2.92 -2.16 -6.18
C LEU A 61 1.64 -2.60 -5.46
N LYS A 62 1.15 -3.82 -5.70
CA LYS A 62 0.05 -4.38 -4.92
C LYS A 62 0.36 -4.39 -3.43
N ALA A 63 1.56 -4.83 -3.03
CA ALA A 63 1.97 -4.81 -1.63
C ALA A 63 2.00 -3.39 -1.04
N ILE A 64 2.49 -2.40 -1.80
CA ILE A 64 2.48 -0.98 -1.40
C ILE A 64 1.04 -0.50 -1.17
N LYS A 65 0.13 -0.73 -2.12
CA LYS A 65 -1.28 -0.36 -2.02
C LYS A 65 -1.99 -1.06 -0.86
N ASP A 66 -1.74 -2.35 -0.69
CA ASP A 66 -2.28 -3.16 0.40
C ASP A 66 -1.82 -2.66 1.77
N GLN A 67 -0.68 -1.97 1.87
CA GLN A 67 -0.20 -1.32 3.10
C GLN A 67 -0.58 0.17 3.21
N GLY A 68 -1.33 0.70 2.24
CA GLY A 68 -1.83 2.08 2.24
C GLY A 68 -0.84 3.08 1.70
N GLY A 69 0.23 2.62 1.06
CA GLY A 69 1.11 3.45 0.25
C GLY A 69 0.45 3.82 -1.08
N ILE A 70 1.07 4.71 -1.86
CA ILE A 70 0.55 5.20 -3.14
C ILE A 70 1.32 4.61 -4.31
N THR A 71 0.61 4.35 -5.41
CA THR A 71 1.15 3.62 -6.56
C THR A 71 0.97 4.41 -7.85
N PHE A 72 2.03 4.45 -8.65
CA PHE A 72 2.09 5.11 -9.94
C PHE A 72 2.53 4.12 -11.01
N ALA A 73 2.00 4.30 -12.22
CA ALA A 73 2.57 3.71 -13.43
C ALA A 73 2.77 4.81 -14.48
N GLN A 74 3.82 4.65 -15.27
CA GLN A 74 3.97 5.40 -16.52
C GLN A 74 2.77 5.08 -17.44
N ASP A 75 2.24 6.07 -18.15
CA ASP A 75 1.22 5.82 -19.16
C ASP A 75 1.77 4.98 -20.33
N GLU A 76 0.89 4.23 -20.99
CA GLU A 76 1.29 3.33 -22.07
C GLU A 76 1.76 4.07 -23.32
N GLU A 77 1.25 5.28 -23.59
CA GLU A 77 1.58 6.05 -24.80
C GLU A 77 3.03 6.57 -24.77
N SER A 78 3.53 6.95 -23.61
CA SER A 78 4.91 7.42 -23.42
C SER A 78 5.93 6.28 -23.22
N ALA A 79 5.46 5.04 -23.00
CA ALA A 79 6.31 3.91 -22.66
C ALA A 79 7.00 3.30 -23.90
N ALA A 80 8.34 3.25 -23.90
CA ALA A 80 9.09 2.54 -24.95
C ALA A 80 8.82 1.02 -24.95
N TYR A 81 8.54 0.48 -23.77
CA TYR A 81 8.08 -0.87 -23.50
C TYR A 81 6.94 -0.80 -22.49
N GLU A 82 5.75 -1.22 -22.92
CA GLU A 82 4.51 -1.11 -22.14
C GLU A 82 4.29 -2.26 -21.14
N GLY A 83 5.09 -3.34 -21.20
CA GLY A 83 4.83 -4.57 -20.44
C GLY A 83 4.61 -4.37 -18.93
N MET A 84 5.57 -3.72 -18.24
CA MET A 84 5.45 -3.55 -16.78
C MET A 84 4.34 -2.56 -16.39
N PRO A 85 4.24 -1.36 -17.01
CA PRO A 85 3.12 -0.46 -16.75
C PRO A 85 1.76 -1.11 -17.02
N HIS A 86 1.58 -1.74 -18.18
CA HIS A 86 0.34 -2.42 -18.58
C HIS A 86 -0.08 -3.49 -17.57
N SER A 87 0.87 -4.34 -17.15
CA SER A 87 0.64 -5.38 -16.14
C SER A 87 0.13 -4.79 -14.82
N ALA A 88 0.73 -3.69 -14.37
CA ALA A 88 0.31 -3.01 -13.14
C ALA A 88 -1.07 -2.35 -13.27
N ILE A 89 -1.35 -1.71 -14.41
CA ILE A 89 -2.63 -1.05 -14.70
C ILE A 89 -3.76 -2.09 -14.76
N GLN A 90 -3.58 -3.17 -15.52
CA GLN A 90 -4.58 -4.24 -15.63
C GLN A 90 -4.89 -4.91 -14.30
N ALA A 91 -3.90 -5.01 -13.40
CA ALA A 91 -4.11 -5.56 -12.07
C ALA A 91 -4.97 -4.64 -11.15
N GLY A 92 -5.30 -3.41 -11.58
CA GLY A 92 -6.13 -2.47 -10.80
C GLY A 92 -5.42 -1.90 -9.55
N ILE A 93 -4.10 -2.06 -9.50
CA ILE A 93 -3.26 -1.73 -8.34
C ILE A 93 -2.51 -0.42 -8.48
N VAL A 94 -2.75 0.33 -9.57
CA VAL A 94 -2.18 1.66 -9.82
C VAL A 94 -3.18 2.73 -9.42
N ASP A 95 -2.74 3.78 -8.73
CA ASP A 95 -3.57 4.92 -8.36
C ASP A 95 -3.47 6.08 -9.35
N PHE A 96 -2.29 6.29 -9.93
CA PHE A 96 -2.04 7.34 -10.93
C PHE A 96 -1.32 6.77 -12.16
N ILE A 97 -1.89 7.03 -13.34
CA ILE A 97 -1.29 6.71 -14.64
C ILE A 97 -0.93 8.03 -15.29
N LEU A 98 0.37 8.30 -15.47
CA LEU A 98 0.88 9.60 -15.89
C LEU A 98 2.13 9.46 -16.76
N PRO A 99 2.40 10.44 -17.66
CA PRO A 99 3.66 10.51 -18.35
C PRO A 99 4.81 10.88 -17.41
N PRO A 100 6.05 10.43 -17.68
CA PRO A 100 7.19 10.58 -16.78
C PRO A 100 7.43 12.03 -16.35
N GLU A 101 7.20 13.00 -17.23
CA GLU A 101 7.33 14.43 -16.95
C GLU A 101 6.32 14.97 -15.94
N SER A 102 5.14 14.35 -15.81
CA SER A 102 4.09 14.75 -14.87
C SER A 102 4.17 14.03 -13.52
N ILE A 103 4.90 12.91 -13.44
CA ILE A 103 5.05 12.14 -12.19
C ILE A 103 5.67 12.99 -11.06
N PRO A 104 6.77 13.76 -11.26
CA PRO A 104 7.40 14.53 -10.20
C PRO A 104 6.46 15.55 -9.55
N GLU A 105 5.69 16.29 -10.34
CA GLU A 105 4.73 17.26 -9.82
C GLU A 105 3.64 16.58 -8.98
N LYS A 106 3.11 15.46 -9.48
CA LYS A 106 2.10 14.70 -8.73
C LYS A 106 2.64 14.11 -7.43
N LEU A 107 3.90 13.66 -7.41
CA LEU A 107 4.55 13.17 -6.19
C LEU A 107 4.63 14.27 -5.13
N LEU A 108 4.94 15.52 -5.51
CA LEU A 108 5.00 16.64 -4.57
C LEU A 108 3.62 16.98 -4.00
N GLU A 109 2.58 17.02 -4.83
CA GLU A 109 1.18 17.23 -4.39
C GLU A 109 0.74 16.17 -3.37
N VAL A 110 1.00 14.90 -3.69
CA VAL A 110 0.62 13.76 -2.85
C VAL A 110 1.39 13.77 -1.51
N THR A 111 2.71 14.01 -1.56
CA THR A 111 3.54 14.02 -0.34
C THR A 111 3.23 15.19 0.57
N LYS A 112 2.79 16.33 0.04
CA LYS A 112 2.29 17.45 0.85
C LYS A 112 1.11 17.02 1.71
N ILE A 113 0.11 16.35 1.13
CA ILE A 113 -1.09 15.89 1.86
C ILE A 113 -0.75 14.82 2.90
N ILE A 114 0.18 13.91 2.59
CA ILE A 114 0.60 12.85 3.52
C ILE A 114 1.47 13.39 4.66
N ASN A 115 2.43 14.29 4.36
CA ASN A 115 3.37 14.79 5.36
C ASN A 115 2.75 15.86 6.28
N VAL A 116 1.91 16.74 5.75
CA VAL A 116 1.23 17.78 6.57
C VAL A 116 0.38 17.14 7.66
N ASN A 117 -0.18 15.97 7.41
CA ASN A 117 -1.07 15.26 8.33
C ASN A 117 -0.41 14.08 9.07
N GLY A 118 0.87 13.78 8.75
CA GLY A 118 1.58 12.59 9.23
C GLY A 118 2.80 12.88 10.12
N ALA A 119 3.21 14.15 10.27
CA ALA A 119 4.44 14.53 10.95
C ALA A 119 4.34 14.54 12.49
N ASP A 120 3.14 14.66 13.07
CA ASP A 120 2.93 14.53 14.52
C ASP A 120 1.69 13.68 14.81
N GLU A 121 1.86 12.36 14.92
CA GLU A 121 0.80 11.48 15.44
C GLU A 121 0.30 11.92 16.84
N ALA A 122 1.11 12.72 17.54
CA ALA A 122 0.82 13.28 18.86
C ALA A 122 -0.04 14.56 18.82
N TYR A 123 -0.13 15.28 17.70
CA TYR A 123 -0.82 16.58 17.62
C TYR A 123 -1.58 16.72 16.28
N LEU A 124 -2.76 16.11 16.22
CA LEU A 124 -3.78 16.48 15.24
C LEU A 124 -4.66 17.59 15.83
N PRO A 125 -4.99 18.64 15.05
CA PRO A 125 -6.02 19.59 15.47
C PRO A 125 -7.32 18.87 15.87
N LEU A 126 -7.97 19.32 16.95
CA LEU A 126 -9.23 18.73 17.43
C LEU A 126 -10.33 18.71 16.34
N GLU A 127 -10.30 19.70 15.45
CA GLU A 127 -11.21 19.80 14.30
C GLU A 127 -11.07 18.61 13.35
N ASP A 128 -9.84 18.21 13.01
CA ASP A 128 -9.59 17.06 12.14
C ASP A 128 -10.01 15.74 12.80
N GLU A 129 -9.84 15.63 14.12
CA GLU A 129 -10.27 14.43 14.84
C GLU A 129 -11.79 14.26 14.80
N GLU A 130 -12.54 15.35 14.95
CA GLU A 130 -14.00 15.32 14.84
C GLU A 130 -14.45 15.00 13.41
N VAL A 131 -13.77 15.56 12.40
CA VAL A 131 -14.03 15.23 11.00
C VAL A 131 -13.81 13.74 10.72
N PHE A 132 -12.72 13.14 11.22
CA PHE A 132 -12.48 11.71 11.06
C PHE A 132 -13.54 10.86 11.75
N ARG A 133 -13.99 11.24 12.96
CA ARG A 133 -15.12 10.57 13.63
C ARG A 133 -16.38 10.60 12.76
N GLN A 134 -16.69 11.73 12.14
CA GLN A 134 -17.83 11.87 11.24
C GLN A 134 -17.69 11.02 9.97
N ILE A 135 -16.48 10.91 9.40
CA ILE A 135 -16.20 10.02 8.25
C ILE A 135 -16.49 8.57 8.62
N ILE A 136 -16.00 8.11 9.79
CA ILE A 136 -16.24 6.73 10.24
C ILE A 136 -17.72 6.48 10.54
N ALA A 137 -18.41 7.43 11.16
CA ALA A 137 -19.85 7.34 11.39
C ALA A 137 -20.63 7.24 10.08
N LEU A 138 -20.25 8.02 9.05
CA LEU A 138 -20.85 7.97 7.72
C LEU A 138 -20.70 6.59 7.08
N LEU A 139 -19.51 5.99 7.15
CA LEU A 139 -19.27 4.64 6.63
C LEU A 139 -20.05 3.58 7.42
N ARG A 140 -20.12 3.69 8.75
CA ARG A 140 -20.87 2.78 9.62
C ARG A 140 -22.36 2.78 9.27
N ILE A 141 -22.97 3.95 9.07
CA ILE A 141 -24.40 4.06 8.72
C ILE A 141 -24.71 3.33 7.41
N ARG A 142 -23.83 3.42 6.40
CA ARG A 142 -24.07 2.81 5.10
C ARG A 142 -23.65 1.34 5.00
N LYS A 143 -22.53 0.96 5.64
CA LYS A 143 -21.89 -0.36 5.50
C LYS A 143 -22.07 -1.28 6.69
N GLY A 144 -22.55 -0.76 7.82
CA GLY A 144 -22.79 -1.53 9.05
C GLY A 144 -21.53 -2.01 9.77
N THR A 145 -20.33 -1.65 9.29
CA THR A 145 -19.06 -2.06 9.91
C THR A 145 -18.65 -1.06 10.99
N ASP A 146 -18.26 -1.57 12.16
CA ASP A 146 -17.74 -0.76 13.25
C ASP A 146 -16.21 -0.78 13.28
N PHE A 147 -15.61 0.40 13.12
CA PHE A 147 -14.16 0.60 13.11
C PHE A 147 -13.60 1.08 14.46
N THR A 148 -14.41 1.11 15.53
CA THR A 148 -13.98 1.59 16.85
C THR A 148 -12.71 0.90 17.39
N TYR A 149 -12.58 -0.42 17.19
CA TYR A 149 -11.45 -1.21 17.70
C TYR A 149 -10.27 -1.33 16.73
N TYR A 150 -10.37 -0.73 15.54
CA TYR A 150 -9.25 -0.69 14.61
C TYR A 150 -8.21 0.33 15.09
N LYS A 151 -6.94 0.09 14.74
CA LYS A 151 -5.86 1.03 15.05
C LYS A 151 -6.14 2.37 14.38
N GLN A 152 -6.44 3.40 15.18
CA GLN A 152 -6.87 4.70 14.68
C GLN A 152 -5.83 5.36 13.78
N THR A 153 -4.54 5.16 14.04
CA THR A 153 -3.47 5.67 13.16
C THR A 153 -3.51 5.03 11.77
N THR A 154 -3.80 3.74 11.67
CA THR A 154 -3.97 3.05 10.37
C THR A 154 -5.17 3.60 9.62
N ILE A 155 -6.31 3.79 10.30
CA ILE A 155 -7.51 4.36 9.69
C ILE A 155 -7.24 5.77 9.16
N ARG A 156 -6.64 6.63 9.98
CA ARG A 156 -6.31 8.00 9.59
C ARG A 156 -5.45 8.03 8.34
N ARG A 157 -4.39 7.20 8.30
CA ARG A 157 -3.50 7.09 7.13
C ARG A 157 -4.24 6.69 5.85
N ARG A 158 -5.23 5.78 5.94
CA ARG A 158 -6.08 5.39 4.80
C ARG A 158 -6.99 6.53 4.34
N ILE A 159 -7.58 7.26 5.28
CA ILE A 159 -8.37 8.45 4.95
C ILE A 159 -7.50 9.50 4.24
N LEU A 160 -6.31 9.78 4.78
CA LEU A 160 -5.36 10.73 4.17
C LEU A 160 -4.91 10.29 2.77
N ARG A 161 -4.67 8.99 2.57
CA ARG A 161 -4.42 8.44 1.25
C ARG A 161 -5.58 8.74 0.30
N ARG A 162 -6.83 8.44 0.69
CA ARG A 162 -8.00 8.74 -0.14
C ARG A 162 -8.19 10.24 -0.39
N MET A 163 -7.87 11.08 0.59
CA MET A 163 -7.83 12.54 0.42
C MET A 163 -6.84 12.95 -0.67
N ALA A 164 -5.62 12.40 -0.64
CA ALA A 164 -4.60 12.65 -1.65
C ALA A 164 -5.02 12.18 -3.05
N LEU A 165 -5.66 11.00 -3.15
CA LEU A 165 -6.19 10.50 -4.43
C LEU A 165 -7.30 11.39 -5.02
N ASN A 166 -8.07 12.06 -4.16
CA ASN A 166 -9.16 12.94 -4.56
C ASN A 166 -8.77 14.43 -4.55
N LYS A 167 -7.49 14.77 -4.36
CA LYS A 167 -6.98 16.15 -4.31
C LYS A 167 -7.67 17.04 -3.28
N ASN A 168 -8.06 16.46 -2.14
CA ASN A 168 -8.61 17.23 -1.02
C ASN A 168 -7.50 17.45 0.01
N GLU A 169 -7.03 18.70 0.14
CA GLU A 169 -6.03 19.04 1.16
C GLU A 169 -6.64 19.14 2.57
N GLU A 170 -7.91 19.55 2.67
CA GLU A 170 -8.61 19.76 3.93
C GLU A 170 -9.56 18.60 4.26
N SER A 171 -9.51 18.12 5.51
CA SER A 171 -10.34 17.01 5.99
C SER A 171 -11.84 17.33 5.87
N ALA A 172 -12.25 18.56 6.21
CA ALA A 172 -13.63 19.02 6.15
C ALA A 172 -14.17 19.04 4.70
N ALA A 173 -13.33 19.46 3.74
CA ALA A 173 -13.66 19.43 2.32
C ALA A 173 -13.85 17.99 1.83
N TYR A 174 -12.96 17.08 2.25
CA TYR A 174 -13.10 15.65 1.92
C TYR A 174 -14.37 15.03 2.52
N LEU A 175 -14.74 15.36 3.76
CA LEU A 175 -16.01 14.90 4.36
C LEU A 175 -17.23 15.37 3.56
N LYS A 176 -17.23 16.62 3.09
CA LYS A 176 -18.31 17.15 2.23
C LYS A 176 -18.39 16.36 0.93
N TYR A 177 -17.26 16.17 0.24
CA TYR A 177 -17.16 15.36 -0.97
C TYR A 177 -17.66 13.93 -0.74
N LEU A 178 -17.26 13.30 0.36
CA LEU A 178 -17.62 11.93 0.71
C LEU A 178 -19.12 11.76 0.93
N ARG A 179 -19.81 12.76 1.50
CA ARG A 179 -21.28 12.71 1.70
C ARG A 179 -22.05 12.64 0.38
N GLU A 180 -21.55 13.32 -0.65
CA GLU A 180 -22.20 13.41 -1.97
C GLU A 180 -21.76 12.27 -2.91
N ASN A 181 -20.62 11.61 -2.62
CA ASN A 181 -20.03 10.61 -3.49
C ASN A 181 -20.08 9.18 -2.90
N LYS A 182 -21.12 8.42 -3.31
CA LYS A 182 -21.28 7.01 -2.91
C LYS A 182 -20.15 6.09 -3.42
N PRO A 183 -19.70 6.17 -4.68
CA PRO A 183 -18.52 5.42 -5.12
C PRO A 183 -17.28 5.63 -4.25
N GLU A 184 -17.00 6.87 -3.85
CA GLU A 184 -15.84 7.17 -2.99
C GLU A 184 -15.98 6.51 -1.61
N GLN A 185 -17.17 6.53 -1.01
CA GLN A 185 -17.41 5.81 0.25
C GLN A 185 -17.17 4.30 0.11
N ASP A 186 -17.48 3.71 -1.06
CA ASP A 186 -17.20 2.29 -1.32
C ASP A 186 -15.69 2.02 -1.42
N LEU A 187 -14.96 2.92 -2.09
CA LEU A 187 -13.51 2.83 -2.23
C LEU A 187 -12.78 3.05 -0.89
N LEU A 188 -13.19 4.04 -0.10
CA LEU A 188 -12.63 4.27 1.24
C LEU A 188 -12.94 3.08 2.15
N TYR A 189 -14.15 2.54 2.10
CA TYR A 189 -14.50 1.35 2.87
C TYR A 189 -13.59 0.16 2.52
N GLN A 190 -13.37 -0.11 1.23
CA GLN A 190 -12.45 -1.15 0.78
C GLN A 190 -11.03 -0.89 1.27
N ASP A 191 -10.53 0.35 1.15
CA ASP A 191 -9.16 0.71 1.56
C ASP A 191 -8.95 0.54 3.08
N LEU A 192 -10.00 0.71 3.90
CA LEU A 192 -9.96 0.47 5.35
C LEU A 192 -9.93 -1.01 5.75
N LEU A 193 -10.51 -1.90 4.93
CA LEU A 193 -10.58 -3.34 5.21
C LEU A 193 -9.28 -4.08 4.89
N ILE A 194 -8.40 -3.51 4.06
CA ILE A 194 -7.17 -4.20 3.63
C ILE A 194 -6.15 -4.17 4.78
N GLN A 195 -6.08 -5.28 5.51
CA GLN A 195 -5.07 -5.53 6.55
C GLN A 195 -4.41 -6.91 6.47
N VAL A 196 -4.82 -7.79 5.55
CA VAL A 196 -4.26 -9.14 5.43
C VAL A 196 -3.36 -9.21 4.20
N THR A 197 -2.06 -9.11 4.42
CA THR A 197 -1.03 -9.09 3.37
C THR A 197 -0.67 -10.48 2.84
N SER A 198 -0.83 -11.51 3.68
CA SER A 198 -0.82 -12.92 3.28
C SER A 198 -1.24 -13.80 4.46
N PHE A 199 -1.92 -14.90 4.18
CA PHE A 199 -2.09 -15.97 5.17
C PHE A 199 -0.76 -16.72 5.33
N PHE A 200 -0.45 -17.17 6.55
CA PHE A 200 0.74 -18.01 6.84
C PHE A 200 2.11 -17.36 6.57
N ARG A 201 2.24 -16.05 6.85
CA ARG A 201 3.45 -15.26 6.55
C ARG A 201 4.75 -15.83 7.14
N ASP A 202 4.69 -16.38 8.35
CA ASP A 202 5.82 -17.04 8.99
C ASP A 202 5.76 -18.55 8.77
N HIS A 203 6.13 -18.98 7.56
CA HIS A 203 6.15 -20.40 7.19
C HIS A 203 6.90 -21.24 8.23
N LYS A 204 8.02 -20.75 8.80
CA LYS A 204 8.78 -21.50 9.81
C LYS A 204 7.97 -21.75 11.09
N SER A 205 7.20 -20.76 11.54
CA SER A 205 6.30 -20.94 12.69
C SER A 205 5.19 -21.94 12.40
N PHE A 206 4.65 -21.96 11.17
CA PHE A 206 3.63 -22.92 10.76
C PHE A 206 4.18 -24.33 10.51
N ASP A 207 5.38 -24.44 9.96
CA ASP A 207 6.11 -25.71 9.82
C ASP A 207 6.37 -26.30 11.20
N ASN A 208 6.81 -25.48 12.16
CA ASN A 208 7.04 -25.92 13.54
C ASN A 208 5.75 -26.35 14.26
N LEU A 209 4.63 -25.66 13.99
CA LEU A 209 3.31 -26.09 14.48
C LEU A 209 2.98 -27.51 14.00
N CYS A 210 3.19 -27.79 12.71
CA CYS A 210 2.92 -29.09 12.10
C CYS A 210 3.89 -30.19 12.55
N GLU A 211 5.18 -29.90 12.61
CA GLU A 211 6.23 -30.89 12.86
C GLU A 211 6.45 -31.19 14.34
N THR A 212 6.20 -30.20 15.22
CA THR A 212 6.54 -30.31 16.65
C THR A 212 5.31 -30.19 17.54
N VAL A 213 4.54 -29.12 17.39
CA VAL A 213 3.47 -28.79 18.35
C VAL A 213 2.30 -29.74 18.24
N PHE A 214 1.78 -30.02 17.04
CA PHE A 214 0.65 -30.93 16.86
C PHE A 214 0.98 -32.38 17.30
N PRO A 215 2.12 -32.98 16.95
CA PRO A 215 2.48 -34.30 17.45
C PRO A 215 2.58 -34.38 18.98
N LEU A 216 3.09 -33.34 19.65
CA LEU A 216 3.18 -33.29 21.11
C LEU A 216 1.79 -33.20 21.78
N ILE A 217 0.87 -32.44 21.19
CA ILE A 217 -0.51 -32.33 21.70
C ILE A 217 -1.27 -33.66 21.53
N VAL A 218 -1.07 -34.37 20.42
CA VAL A 218 -1.73 -35.65 20.15
C VAL A 218 -1.17 -36.78 21.03
N LYS A 219 0.13 -36.75 21.37
CA LYS A 219 0.75 -37.75 22.26
C LYS A 219 0.29 -37.68 23.72
N ASN A 220 -0.22 -36.53 24.16
CA ASN A 220 -0.75 -36.32 25.52
C ASN A 220 -2.29 -36.44 25.60
N LYS A 221 -2.91 -37.07 24.58
CA LYS A 221 -4.28 -37.59 24.62
C LYS A 221 -4.26 -39.10 24.66
#